data_AF-I6D3R7-F1
#
_entry.id   AF-I6D3R7-F1
#
_cell.length_a   1.000
_cell.length_b   1.000
_cell.length_c   1.000
_cell.angle_alpha   90.00
_cell.angle_beta   90.00
_cell.angle_gamma   90.00
#
_symmetry.space_group_name_H-M   'P 1'
#
loop_
_entity.id
_entity.type
_entity.pdbx_description
1 polymer ?
#
loop_
_entity_poly.entity_id
_entity_poly.type
_entity_poly.pdbx_seq_one_letter_code
_entity_poly.pdbx_strand_id
1 'polypeptide(L)' 'MVDEEGHAWLSGVAENQKFTVVWGDNQHCSLHLPEHMEDTANRLILPCH' A
#
# COMPACT_ATOMS: atom_id res chain seq x y z
N MET A 1 -7.79 5.02 -0.22
CA MET A 1 -8.09 5.19 1.21
C MET A 1 -7.92 3.85 1.89
N VAL A 2 -7.58 3.85 3.17
CA VAL A 2 -7.47 2.65 4.00
C VAL A 2 -8.79 2.47 4.76
N ASP A 3 -9.31 1.25 4.83
CA ASP A 3 -10.51 0.93 5.61
C ASP A 3 -10.19 0.74 7.12
N GLU A 4 -11.22 0.46 7.91
CA GLU A 4 -11.09 0.25 9.36
C GLU A 4 -10.27 -1.01 9.73
N GLU A 5 -10.12 -1.95 8.80
CA GLU A 5 -9.34 -3.17 8.98
C GLU A 5 -7.87 -3.01 8.52
N GLY A 6 -7.51 -1.84 7.98
CA GLY A 6 -6.17 -1.57 7.48
C GLY A 6 -5.94 -1.99 6.03
N HIS A 7 -7.00 -2.35 5.28
CA HIS A 7 -6.89 -2.69 3.86
C HIS A 7 -7.01 -1.47 2.96
N ALA A 8 -6.30 -1.48 1.84
CA ALA A 8 -6.39 -0.45 0.81
C ALA A 8 -6.47 -1.07 -0.58
N TRP A 9 -7.41 -0.57 -1.38
CA TRP A 9 -7.49 -0.89 -2.81
C TRP A 9 -6.72 0.16 -3.59
N LEU A 10 -5.72 -0.30 -4.34
CA LEU A 10 -4.87 0.54 -5.18
C LEU A 10 -5.10 0.12 -6.64
N SER A 11 -5.32 1.10 -7.52
CA SER A 11 -5.48 0.88 -8.97
C SER A 11 -4.57 1.84 -9.74
N GLY A 12 -4.14 1.42 -10.93
CA GLY A 12 -3.25 2.22 -11.77
C GLY A 12 -1.87 2.49 -11.15
N VAL A 13 -1.38 1.55 -10.34
CA VAL A 13 -0.07 1.65 -9.68
C VAL A 13 1.04 1.07 -10.55
N ALA A 14 2.26 1.55 -10.34
CA ALA A 14 3.46 1.04 -10.99
C ALA A 14 4.25 0.09 -10.07
N GLU A 15 5.04 -0.78 -10.68
CA GLU A 15 6.00 -1.63 -9.98
C GLU A 15 7.01 -0.77 -9.19
N ASN A 16 7.46 -1.29 -8.04
CA ASN A 16 8.41 -0.63 -7.15
C ASN A 16 8.00 0.77 -6.65
N GLN A 17 6.72 1.13 -6.79
CA GLN A 17 6.21 2.42 -6.35
C GLN A 17 6.14 2.51 -4.82
N LYS A 18 6.53 3.66 -4.28
CA LYS A 18 6.47 3.96 -2.85
C LYS A 18 5.25 4.82 -2.53
N PHE A 19 4.56 4.48 -1.44
CA PHE A 19 3.47 5.29 -0.90
C PHE A 19 3.77 5.67 0.54
N THR A 20 3.24 6.82 0.93
CA THR A 20 3.16 7.23 2.34
C THR A 20 1.72 7.14 2.76
N VAL A 21 1.43 6.29 3.75
CA VAL A 21 0.13 6.24 4.40
C VAL A 21 0.14 7.25 5.53
N VAL A 22 -0.88 8.08 5.62
CA VAL A 22 -1.02 9.12 6.64
C VAL A 22 -2.37 8.99 7.33
N TRP A 23 -2.40 9.15 8.66
CA TRP A 23 -3.62 9.16 9.46
C TRP A 23 -3.42 9.96 10.75
N GLY A 24 -4.52 10.40 11.36
CA GLY A 24 -4.50 11.24 12.55
C GLY A 24 -3.69 12.53 12.38
N ASP A 25 -3.12 13.02 13.48
CA ASP A 25 -2.47 14.34 13.51
C ASP A 25 -1.02 14.36 13.02
N ASN A 26 -0.40 13.18 12.83
CA ASN A 26 0.93 13.06 12.18
C ASN A 26 1.42 11.60 12.02
N GLN A 27 0.54 10.61 12.24
CA GLN A 27 0.95 9.23 12.12
C GLN A 27 1.09 8.89 10.64
N HIS A 28 2.20 8.27 10.30
CA HIS A 28 2.47 7.88 8.95
C HIS A 28 3.37 6.66 8.92
N CYS A 29 3.33 5.97 7.80
CA CYS A 29 4.29 4.95 7.47
C CYS A 29 4.56 4.93 5.98
N SER A 30 5.62 4.24 5.58
CA SER A 30 5.90 3.99 4.17
C SER A 30 5.64 2.55 3.79
N LEU A 31 5.04 2.36 2.61
CA LEU A 31 4.88 1.05 1.98
C LEU A 31 5.51 1.08 0.59
N HIS A 32 6.14 -0.04 0.24
CA HIS A 32 6.77 -0.25 -1.05
C HIS A 32 6.05 -1.37 -1.78
N LEU A 33 5.66 -1.09 -3.02
CA LEU A 33 5.17 -2.12 -3.91
C LEU A 33 6.34 -2.99 -4.40
N PRO A 34 6.14 -4.30 -4.62
CA PRO A 34 7.17 -5.17 -5.14
C PRO A 34 7.57 -4.81 -6.58
N GLU A 35 8.76 -5.25 -6.99
CA GLU A 35 9.31 -5.06 -8.35
C GLU A 35 8.59 -5.90 -9.41
N HIS A 36 8.04 -7.05 -9.03
CA HIS A 36 7.25 -7.89 -9.92
C HIS A 36 5.88 -8.14 -9.30
N MET A 37 4.85 -7.60 -9.93
CA MET A 37 3.45 -7.85 -9.55
C MET A 37 2.86 -8.96 -10.42
N GLU A 38 3.36 -10.18 -10.29
CA GLU A 38 2.74 -11.33 -10.98
C GLU A 38 1.32 -11.52 -10.43
N ASP A 39 0.32 -11.40 -11.32
CA ASP A 39 -1.13 -11.44 -11.05
C ASP A 39 -1.63 -10.45 -9.98
N THR A 40 -1.68 -9.16 -10.36
CA THR A 40 -2.19 -8.02 -9.58
C THR A 40 -3.69 -8.07 -9.23
N ALA A 41 -4.35 -9.22 -9.44
CA ALA A 41 -5.67 -9.53 -8.92
C ALA A 41 -5.64 -10.01 -7.45
N ASN A 42 -4.46 -10.27 -6.88
CA ASN A 42 -4.32 -10.88 -5.56
C ASN A 42 -4.16 -9.85 -4.42
N ARG A 43 -4.77 -10.16 -3.28
CA ARG A 43 -4.62 -9.39 -2.02
C ARG A 43 -3.18 -9.49 -1.51
N LEU A 44 -2.47 -8.36 -1.50
CA LEU A 44 -1.11 -8.26 -0.95
C LEU A 44 -1.14 -7.71 0.48
N ILE A 45 -0.35 -8.31 1.36
CA ILE A 45 -0.05 -7.74 2.68
C ILE A 45 1.34 -7.14 2.60
N LEU A 46 1.42 -5.81 2.79
CA LEU A 46 2.67 -5.07 2.71
C LEU A 46 3.08 -4.54 4.09
N PRO A 47 4.38 -4.59 4.42
CA PRO A 47 4.86 -4.00 5.67
C PRO A 47 4.72 -2.47 5.61
N CYS A 48 4.35 -1.91 6.76
CA CYS A 48 4.20 -0.48 7.01
C CYS A 48 5.27 -0.13 8.05
N HIS A 49 6.30 0.61 7.63
CA HIS A 49 7.46 1.01 8.44
C HIS A 49 7.39 2.48 8.85
#